data_AF-A0AA48M926-F1
#
_entry.id   AF-A0AA48M926-F1
#
_cell.length_a   1.000
_cell.length_b   1.000
_cell.length_c   1.000
_cell.angle_alpha   90.00
_cell.angle_beta   90.00
_cell.angle_gamma   90.00
#
_symmetry.space_group_name_H-M   'P 1'
#
loop_
_entity.id
_entity.type
_entity.pdbx_description
1 polymer ?
#
loop_
_entity_poly.entity_id
_entity_poly.type
_entity_poly.pdbx_seq_one_letter_code
_entity_poly.pdbx_strand_id
1 'polypeptide(L)'
;MFFHGIKWEYVREAYPLLSPRRSVSRKRGDQLADRLHLLQQFGLEPVHLLEEGADYPPERCVRECFCFGDTVFAFERLEGPLWQLSRHEVGVEVLDLRTCVRIYTKRADAAAEIRGLFPDVPVIQD
;
A
#
# COMPACT_ATOMS: atom_id res chain seq x y z
N MET A 1 -6.71 8.46 8.52
CA MET A 1 -5.94 8.28 7.27
C MET A 1 -5.58 6.81 7.14
N PHE A 2 -5.25 6.38 5.92
CA PHE A 2 -4.86 5.02 5.59
C PHE A 2 -3.47 5.01 4.96
N PHE A 3 -2.67 3.98 5.23
CA PHE A 3 -1.26 3.92 4.83
C PHE A 3 -0.95 2.60 4.16
N HIS A 4 -0.31 2.64 2.99
CA HIS A 4 0.11 1.46 2.25
C HIS A 4 1.61 1.51 1.99
N GLY A 5 2.35 0.51 2.48
CA GLY A 5 3.78 0.34 2.25
C GLY A 5 4.05 -0.59 1.06
N ILE A 6 4.91 -0.16 0.15
CA ILE A 6 5.28 -0.91 -1.05
C ILE A 6 6.69 -0.55 -1.53
N LYS A 7 7.36 -1.46 -2.24
CA LYS A 7 8.61 -1.13 -2.94
C LYS A 7 8.31 -0.28 -4.17
N TRP A 8 9.08 0.78 -4.37
CA TRP A 8 8.94 1.69 -5.52
C TRP A 8 8.98 0.96 -6.87
N GLU A 9 9.79 -0.10 -6.99
CA GLU A 9 9.87 -0.92 -8.20
C GLU A 9 8.51 -1.49 -8.64
N TYR A 10 7.65 -1.90 -7.69
CA TYR A 10 6.32 -2.43 -8.00
C TYR A 10 5.34 -1.32 -8.38
N VAL A 11 5.51 -0.12 -7.81
CA VAL A 11 4.71 1.04 -8.21
C VAL A 11 4.98 1.38 -9.67
N ARG A 12 6.24 1.41 -10.11
CA ARG A 12 6.60 1.71 -11.51
C ARG A 12 5.96 0.75 -12.51
N GLU A 13 5.80 -0.52 -12.14
CA GLU A 13 5.19 -1.54 -13.01
C GLU A 13 3.65 -1.48 -13.01
N ALA A 14 3.04 -1.14 -11.86
CA ALA A 14 1.59 -1.26 -11.67
C ALA A 14 0.83 0.08 -11.71
N TYR A 15 1.54 1.22 -11.67
CA TYR A 15 0.93 2.55 -11.68
C TYR A 15 -0.06 2.72 -12.85
N PRO A 16 -1.25 3.30 -12.63
CA PRO A 16 -1.70 3.96 -11.40
C PRO A 16 -2.46 3.06 -10.41
N LEU A 17 -2.81 1.83 -10.78
CA LEU A 17 -3.69 0.96 -10.01
C LEU A 17 -2.94 -0.25 -9.46
N LEU A 18 -2.81 -0.30 -8.13
CA LEU A 18 -2.37 -1.50 -7.46
C LEU A 18 -3.53 -2.48 -7.38
N SER A 19 -3.35 -3.64 -8.01
CA SER A 19 -4.30 -4.75 -7.90
C SER A 19 -3.55 -6.07 -7.70
N PRO A 20 -4.04 -6.94 -6.82
CA PRO A 20 -3.46 -8.26 -6.55
C PRO A 20 -3.44 -9.13 -7.81
N ARG A 21 -4.45 -8.97 -8.66
CA ARG A 21 -4.64 -9.69 -9.92
C ARG A 21 -3.50 -9.48 -10.93
N ARG A 22 -2.83 -8.32 -10.90
CA ARG A 22 -1.72 -8.01 -11.81
C ARG A 22 -0.38 -8.63 -11.38
N SER A 23 -0.19 -8.87 -10.08
CA SER A 23 1.02 -9.50 -9.53
C SER A 23 1.03 -11.04 -9.59
N VAL A 24 -0.07 -11.68 -9.99
CA VAL A 24 -0.23 -13.15 -10.04
C VAL A 24 0.77 -13.82 -11.00
N SER A 25 1.33 -13.09 -11.95
CA SER A 25 2.29 -13.65 -12.92
C SER A 25 3.71 -13.85 -12.38
N ARG A 26 4.06 -13.40 -11.15
CA ARG A 26 5.47 -13.34 -10.72
C ARG A 26 5.90 -13.97 -9.39
N LYS A 27 5.01 -14.48 -8.51
CA LYS A 27 5.44 -14.97 -7.18
C LYS A 27 5.50 -16.51 -7.08
N ARG A 28 6.74 -17.04 -7.02
CA ARG A 28 7.09 -18.46 -6.79
C ARG A 28 7.05 -18.82 -5.30
N GLY A 29 6.61 -20.05 -5.01
CA GLY A 29 7.18 -20.89 -3.96
C GLY A 29 6.46 -20.94 -2.62
N ASP A 30 6.74 -19.98 -1.74
CA ASP A 30 6.76 -20.31 -0.30
C ASP A 30 5.65 -19.64 0.54
N GLN A 31 4.76 -18.85 -0.08
CA GLN A 31 3.61 -18.20 0.57
C GLN A 31 2.26 -18.86 0.22
N LEU A 32 2.25 -20.15 -0.11
CA LEU A 32 1.05 -20.81 -0.65
C LEU A 32 -0.05 -21.03 0.40
N ALA A 33 0.31 -21.30 1.66
CA ALA A 33 -0.65 -21.66 2.71
C ALA A 33 -1.48 -20.47 3.20
N ASP A 34 -0.84 -19.33 3.51
CA ASP A 34 -1.54 -18.08 3.86
C ASP A 34 -2.37 -17.56 2.69
N ARG A 35 -1.86 -17.69 1.47
CA ARG A 35 -2.55 -17.30 0.24
C ARG A 35 -3.82 -18.12 0.01
N LEU A 36 -3.79 -19.43 0.25
CA LEU A 36 -4.98 -20.28 0.12
C LEU A 36 -6.04 -19.92 1.16
N HIS A 37 -5.64 -19.54 2.38
CA HIS A 37 -6.55 -19.11 3.43
C HIS A 37 -7.26 -17.79 3.05
N LEU A 38 -6.51 -16.80 2.55
CA LEU A 38 -7.06 -15.51 2.11
C LEU A 38 -7.95 -15.65 0.86
N LEU A 39 -7.55 -16.49 -0.10
CA LEU A 39 -8.38 -16.81 -1.28
C LEU A 39 -9.66 -17.55 -0.92
N GLN A 40 -9.63 -18.45 0.07
CA GLN A 40 -10.83 -19.17 0.52
C GLN A 40 -11.80 -18.27 1.31
N GLN A 41 -11.29 -17.28 2.05
CA GLN A 41 -12.11 -16.43 2.90
C GLN A 41 -12.70 -15.22 2.16
N PHE A 42 -11.99 -14.66 1.18
CA PHE A 42 -12.41 -13.42 0.49
C PHE A 42 -12.50 -13.55 -1.05
N GLY A 43 -12.06 -14.67 -1.64
CA GLY A 43 -12.02 -14.87 -3.09
C GLY A 43 -10.88 -14.14 -3.82
N LEU A 44 -10.08 -13.34 -3.11
CA LEU A 44 -8.94 -12.54 -3.60
C LEU A 44 -8.02 -12.14 -2.43
N GLU A 45 -6.72 -11.94 -2.68
CA GLU A 45 -5.75 -11.39 -1.71
C GLU A 45 -5.86 -9.87 -1.75
N PRO A 46 -6.31 -9.15 -0.71
CA PRO A 46 -6.54 -7.69 -0.81
C PRO A 46 -5.23 -6.88 -0.83
N VAL A 47 -5.32 -5.60 -1.19
CA VAL A 47 -4.26 -4.62 -0.90
C VAL A 47 -4.46 -4.16 0.55
N HIS A 48 -3.46 -4.41 1.39
CA HIS A 48 -3.50 -4.12 2.82
C HIS A 48 -3.09 -2.68 3.11
N LEU A 49 -3.86 -1.99 3.96
CA LEU A 49 -3.55 -0.65 4.45
C LEU A 49 -3.70 -0.59 5.96
N LEU A 50 -2.80 0.13 6.61
CA LEU A 50 -2.93 0.48 8.03
C LEU A 50 -3.83 1.70 8.18
N GLU A 51 -4.75 1.65 9.13
CA GLU A 51 -5.65 2.74 9.51
C GLU A 51 -5.16 3.39 10.80
N GLU A 52 -5.01 4.73 10.78
CA GLU A 52 -4.68 5.45 12.01
C GLU A 52 -5.84 5.47 13.00
N GLY A 53 -5.52 5.49 14.29
CA GLY A 53 -6.49 5.61 15.37
C GLY A 53 -5.88 6.28 16.59
N ALA A 54 -6.71 6.50 17.62
CA ALA A 54 -6.29 7.17 18.86
C ALA A 54 -5.09 6.47 19.54
N ASP A 55 -5.01 5.15 19.44
CA ASP A 55 -3.93 4.31 19.96
C ASP A 55 -2.95 3.81 18.89
N TYR A 56 -3.09 4.28 17.65
CA TYR A 56 -2.27 3.87 16.51
C TYR A 56 -2.00 5.08 15.59
N PRO A 57 -1.04 5.95 15.98
CA PRO A 57 -0.86 7.25 15.32
C PRO A 57 -0.18 7.14 13.94
N PRO A 58 -0.25 8.21 13.12
CA PRO A 58 0.30 8.21 11.75
C PRO A 58 1.77 7.79 11.67
N GLU A 59 2.61 8.25 12.61
CA GLU A 59 4.05 7.96 12.61
C GLU A 59 4.31 6.47 12.81
N ARG A 60 3.45 5.82 13.61
CA ARG A 60 3.51 4.37 13.81
C ARG A 60 3.10 3.63 12.53
N CYS A 61 2.03 4.06 11.87
CA CYS A 61 1.60 3.50 10.60
C CYS A 61 2.72 3.57 9.56
N VAL A 62 3.34 4.73 9.38
CA VAL A 62 4.43 4.93 8.42
C VAL A 62 5.62 4.02 8.73
N ARG A 63 6.06 3.98 10.00
CA ARG A 63 7.17 3.12 10.42
C ARG A 63 6.90 1.64 10.17
N GLU A 64 5.69 1.17 10.48
CA GLU A 64 5.31 -0.24 10.27
C GLU A 64 5.12 -0.55 8.78
N CYS A 65 4.58 0.38 7.98
CA CYS A 65 4.49 0.24 6.52
C CYS A 65 5.88 0.11 5.86
N PHE A 66 6.91 0.75 6.39
CA PHE A 66 8.29 0.61 5.89
C PHE A 66 8.90 -0.79 6.12
N CYS A 67 8.26 -1.68 6.89
CA CYS A 67 8.66 -3.09 6.95
C CYS A 67 8.32 -3.84 5.65
N PHE A 68 7.39 -3.33 4.84
CA PHE A 68 6.89 -3.98 3.63
C PHE A 68 7.44 -3.37 2.34
N GLY A 69 8.10 -2.21 2.43
CA GLY A 69 8.57 -1.47 1.27
C GLY A 69 9.43 -0.26 1.62
N ASP A 70 9.88 0.44 0.58
CA ASP A 70 10.71 1.63 0.70
C ASP A 70 9.90 2.93 0.52
N THR A 71 8.62 2.82 0.17
CA THR A 71 7.72 3.92 -0.14
C THR A 71 6.36 3.66 0.51
N VAL A 72 5.79 4.69 1.14
CA VAL A 72 4.48 4.63 1.81
C VAL A 72 3.57 5.69 1.21
N PHE A 73 2.39 5.26 0.79
CA PHE A 73 1.33 6.15 0.31
C PHE A 73 0.29 6.34 1.40
N ALA A 74 -0.09 7.59 1.67
CA ALA A 74 -1.14 7.93 2.61
C ALA A 74 -2.39 8.45 1.89
N PHE A 75 -3.55 8.04 2.38
CA PHE A 75 -4.86 8.33 1.81
C PHE A 75 -5.78 8.90 2.88
N GLU A 76 -6.57 9.93 2.56
CA GLU A 76 -7.62 10.43 3.46
C GLU A 76 -8.84 9.51 3.46
N ARG A 77 -9.15 8.94 2.29
CA ARG A 77 -10.31 8.07 2.06
C ARG A 77 -9.91 6.95 1.11
N LEU A 78 -10.60 5.83 1.22
CA LEU A 78 -10.45 4.71 0.31
C LEU A 78 -11.76 4.50 -0.44
N GLU A 79 -11.65 4.17 -1.72
CA GLU A 79 -12.79 3.74 -2.53
C GLU A 79 -13.15 2.30 -2.17
N GLY A 80 -14.45 2.02 -2.04
CA GLY A 80 -14.94 0.73 -1.58
C GLY A 80 -14.94 -0.37 -2.65
N PRO A 81 -15.21 -1.64 -2.28
CA PRO A 81 -15.50 -2.14 -0.94
C PRO A 81 -14.25 -2.26 -0.05
N LEU A 82 -14.45 -2.05 1.26
CA LEU A 82 -13.42 -2.17 2.29
C LEU A 82 -13.67 -3.41 3.14
N TRP A 83 -12.62 -4.18 3.42
CA TRP A 83 -12.67 -5.30 4.36
C TRP A 83 -11.85 -4.97 5.60
N GLN A 84 -12.47 -5.01 6.78
CA GLN A 84 -11.72 -4.89 8.03
C GLN A 84 -10.97 -6.21 8.28
N LEU A 85 -9.63 -6.17 8.26
CA LEU A 85 -8.78 -7.35 8.46
C LEU A 85 -8.34 -7.48 9.92
N SER A 86 -8.02 -6.36 10.55
CA SER A 86 -7.72 -6.26 11.98
C SER A 86 -8.16 -4.90 12.52
N ARG A 87 -7.91 -4.61 13.80
CA ARG A 87 -8.32 -3.33 14.43
C ARG A 87 -7.76 -2.08 13.73
N HIS A 88 -6.57 -2.19 13.14
CA HIS A 88 -5.87 -1.08 12.49
C HIS A 88 -5.51 -1.41 11.05
N GLU A 89 -6.18 -2.38 10.44
CA GLU A 89 -5.84 -2.83 9.11
C GLU A 89 -7.11 -3.10 8.29
N VAL A 90 -7.12 -2.53 7.08
CA VAL A 90 -8.17 -2.68 6.10
C VAL A 90 -7.61 -3.19 4.79
N GLY A 91 -8.44 -3.94 4.05
CA GLY A 91 -8.15 -4.44 2.72
C GLY A 91 -9.04 -3.78 1.67
N VAL A 92 -8.48 -3.49 0.50
CA VAL A 92 -9.22 -3.10 -0.72
C VAL A 92 -8.88 -4.00 -1.89
N GLU A 93 -9.78 -4.16 -2.87
CA GLU A 93 -9.47 -4.97 -4.06
C GLU A 93 -8.48 -4.25 -4.99
N VAL A 94 -8.66 -2.95 -5.15
CA VAL A 94 -7.84 -2.10 -6.00
C VAL A 94 -7.53 -0.82 -5.23
N LEU A 95 -6.27 -0.39 -5.26
CA LEU A 95 -5.84 0.87 -4.69
C LEU A 95 -5.37 1.79 -5.82
N ASP A 96 -6.06 2.92 -6.02
CA ASP A 96 -5.64 3.96 -6.95
C ASP A 96 -4.66 4.91 -6.27
N LEU A 97 -3.39 4.79 -6.64
CA LEU A 97 -2.32 5.60 -6.04
C LEU A 97 -2.49 7.09 -6.30
N ARG A 98 -3.21 7.50 -7.35
CA ARG A 98 -3.43 8.92 -7.68
C ARG A 98 -4.28 9.64 -6.64
N THR A 99 -5.02 8.90 -5.83
CA THR A 99 -5.84 9.46 -4.74
C THR A 99 -5.06 9.68 -3.45
N CYS A 100 -3.76 9.35 -3.43
CA CYS A 100 -2.92 9.60 -2.27
C CYS A 100 -2.74 11.10 -2.03
N VAL A 101 -2.64 11.48 -0.76
CA VAL A 101 -2.48 12.87 -0.33
C VAL A 101 -1.09 13.16 0.21
N ARG A 102 -0.28 12.12 0.41
CA ARG A 102 1.09 12.22 0.90
C ARG A 102 1.86 10.95 0.60
N ILE A 103 3.15 11.11 0.32
CA ILE A 103 4.08 10.01 0.06
C ILE A 103 5.27 10.15 0.99
N TYR A 104 5.67 9.05 1.63
CA TYR A 104 6.90 8.94 2.40
C TYR A 104 7.84 7.98 1.68
N THR A 105 9.12 8.28 1.61
CA THR A 105 10.08 7.39 0.95
C THR A 105 11.44 7.42 1.63
N LYS A 106 12.07 6.25 1.75
CA LYS A 106 13.48 6.11 2.16
C LYS A 106 14.44 6.28 0.98
N ARG A 107 13.91 6.35 -0.24
CA ARG A 107 14.70 6.38 -1.48
C ARG A 107 14.91 7.79 -1.98
N ALA A 108 16.06 8.35 -1.63
CA ALA A 108 16.47 9.66 -2.15
C ALA A 108 16.64 9.67 -3.67
N ASP A 109 17.06 8.55 -4.26
CA ASP A 109 17.22 8.38 -5.70
C ASP A 109 15.87 8.34 -6.44
N ALA A 110 14.83 7.78 -5.82
CA ALA A 110 13.49 7.69 -6.39
C ALA A 110 12.67 8.98 -6.22
N ALA A 111 13.05 9.86 -5.29
CA ALA A 111 12.25 11.05 -4.93
C ALA A 111 11.94 11.98 -6.12
N ALA A 112 12.88 12.12 -7.07
CA ALA A 112 12.65 12.91 -8.28
C ALA A 112 11.61 12.25 -9.21
N GLU A 113 11.68 10.93 -9.39
CA GLU A 113 10.72 10.17 -10.20
C GLU A 113 9.33 10.17 -9.56
N ILE A 114 9.26 10.01 -8.23
CA ILE A 114 8.02 10.10 -7.45
C ILE A 114 7.34 11.46 -7.68
N ARG A 115 8.08 12.56 -7.54
CA ARG A 115 7.54 13.91 -7.80
C ARG A 115 7.11 14.11 -9.25
N GLY A 116 7.73 13.42 -10.20
CA GLY A 116 7.29 13.43 -11.60
C GLY A 116 5.94 12.75 -11.82
N LEU A 117 5.67 11.65 -11.12
CA LEU A 117 4.40 10.92 -11.21
C LEU A 117 3.29 11.53 -10.34
N PHE A 118 3.66 12.19 -9.24
CA PHE A 118 2.76 12.80 -8.26
C PHE A 118 3.13 14.27 -8.01
N PRO A 119 2.94 15.16 -9.00
CA PRO A 119 3.45 16.53 -8.95
C PRO A 119 2.84 17.37 -7.81
N ASP A 120 1.57 17.13 -7.47
CA ASP A 120 0.84 17.91 -6.47
C ASP A 120 0.80 17.23 -5.09
N VAL A 121 1.50 16.11 -4.91
CA VAL A 121 1.49 15.34 -3.67
C VAL A 121 2.78 15.58 -2.90
N PRO A 122 2.72 15.98 -1.61
CA PRO A 122 3.91 16.11 -0.77
C PRO A 122 4.70 14.81 -0.66
N VAL A 123 5.98 14.85 -1.00
CA VAL A 123 6.94 13.74 -0.87
C VAL A 123 7.90 14.03 0.28
N ILE A 124 7.78 13.26 1.36
CA ILE A 124 8.60 13.35 2.57
C ILE A 124 9.68 12.27 2.51
N GLN A 125 10.91 12.66 2.79
CA GLN A 125 12.04 11.74 2.90
C GLN A 125 12.26 11.44 4.37
N ASP A 126 12.21 10.15 4.73
CA ASP A 126 12.45 9.64 6.09
C ASP A 126 13.87 9.04 6.16
#